data_AF-A0A9P5C5B6-F1
#
_entry.id   AF-A0A9P5C5B6-F1
#
_cell.length_a   1.000
_cell.length_b   1.000
_cell.length_c   1.000
_cell.angle_alpha   90.00
_cell.angle_beta   90.00
_cell.angle_gamma   90.00
#
_symmetry.space_group_name_H-M   'P 1'
#
loop_
_entity.id
_entity.type
_entity.pdbx_description
1 polymer ?
#
loop_
_entity_poly.entity_id
_entity_poly.type
_entity_poly.pdbx_seq_one_letter_code
_entity_poly.pdbx_strand_id
1 'polypeptide(L)'
;MGYQSDVSYERQPSGVTPLTLLQVPETGGDAAWTTQAAAYDRFGFPQAENAREDGHFVRRDPVKNCHPIVRVHPVTGQKVLFMIPGFTKSIVGLKTEESDAILKLLFTHILQGQDIQARVKWDDRTVALWDSKVTAHTAISDYNTSDDGEGLRQGFRITTLAEIPVGVNGLKSD
;
A
#
# COMPACT_ATOMS: atom_id res chain seq x y z
N MET A 1 -4.84 -4.95 10.49
CA MET A 1 -5.09 -4.42 9.13
C MET A 1 -4.17 -3.23 8.87
N GLY A 2 -3.83 -2.93 7.62
CA GLY A 2 -2.95 -1.80 7.28
C GLY A 2 -2.76 -1.65 5.78
N TYR A 3 -2.42 -0.44 5.34
CA TYR A 3 -2.36 -0.08 3.94
C TYR A 3 -0.95 -0.24 3.32
N GLN A 4 -0.91 -0.86 2.15
CA GLN A 4 0.27 -1.13 1.33
C GLN A 4 0.11 -0.57 -0.08
N SER A 5 1.19 -0.24 -0.80
CA SER A 5 1.15 -0.19 -2.28
C SER A 5 1.93 -1.37 -2.83
N ASP A 6 1.53 -1.84 -4.01
CA ASP A 6 2.01 -3.11 -4.51
C ASP A 6 3.51 -3.08 -4.84
N VAL A 7 4.24 -3.93 -4.13
CA VAL A 7 5.66 -4.19 -4.35
C VAL A 7 6.53 -2.92 -4.23
N SER A 8 6.13 -1.95 -3.41
CA SER A 8 6.83 -0.65 -3.23
C SER A 8 8.18 -0.72 -2.51
N TYR A 9 8.70 -1.94 -2.30
CA TYR A 9 10.04 -2.24 -1.82
C TYR A 9 11.00 -2.62 -2.95
N GLU A 10 10.50 -2.90 -4.16
CA GLU A 10 11.31 -3.14 -5.36
C GLU A 10 11.76 -1.80 -5.96
N ARG A 11 13.01 -1.76 -6.43
CA ARG A 11 13.62 -0.62 -7.14
C ARG A 11 12.75 -0.04 -8.26
N GLN A 12 11.98 -0.92 -8.92
CA GLN A 12 11.00 -0.57 -9.95
C GLN A 12 9.64 -1.15 -9.52
N PRO A 13 8.80 -0.38 -8.80
CA PRO A 13 7.53 -0.84 -8.22
C PRO A 13 6.46 -1.19 -9.28
N SER A 14 5.28 -1.56 -8.80
CA SER A 14 4.10 -1.68 -9.65
C SER A 14 3.59 -0.34 -10.20
N GLY A 15 3.00 -0.40 -11.40
CA GLY A 15 2.32 0.71 -12.06
C GLY A 15 0.82 0.69 -11.79
N VAL A 16 0.07 0.06 -12.69
CA VAL A 16 -1.37 -0.16 -12.56
C VAL A 16 -1.65 -1.63 -12.22
N THR A 17 -2.54 -1.86 -11.25
CA THR A 17 -2.99 -3.20 -10.83
C THR A 17 -4.52 -3.31 -10.98
N PRO A 18 -5.02 -4.21 -11.86
CA PRO A 18 -6.36 -4.79 -11.74
C PRO A 18 -6.42 -5.96 -10.73
N LEU A 19 -7.50 -6.00 -9.95
CA LEU A 19 -7.94 -7.12 -9.11
C LEU A 19 -9.42 -7.44 -9.39
N THR A 20 -9.72 -8.71 -9.59
CA THR A 20 -11.08 -9.25 -9.52
C THR A 20 -11.13 -10.31 -8.43
N LEU A 21 -12.24 -10.38 -7.69
CA LEU A 21 -12.57 -11.57 -6.90
C LEU A 21 -13.40 -12.53 -7.76
N LEU A 22 -13.29 -13.83 -7.48
CA LEU A 22 -14.15 -14.90 -7.99
C LEU A 22 -15.03 -15.50 -6.90
N GLN A 23 -14.61 -15.35 -5.64
CA GLN A 23 -15.37 -15.73 -4.46
C GLN A 23 -15.23 -14.60 -3.42
N VAL A 24 -16.36 -14.25 -2.82
CA VAL A 24 -16.51 -13.15 -1.85
C VAL A 24 -17.32 -13.69 -0.66
N PRO A 25 -16.96 -13.36 0.59
CA PRO A 25 -17.80 -13.61 1.75
C PRO A 25 -19.19 -12.98 1.61
N GLU A 26 -20.21 -13.56 2.27
CA GLU A 26 -21.57 -12.97 2.27
C GLU A 26 -21.57 -11.59 2.99
N THR A 27 -20.76 -11.47 4.05
CA THR A 27 -20.50 -10.23 4.77
C THR A 27 -19.00 -10.00 4.95
N GLY A 28 -18.55 -8.75 4.82
CA GLY A 28 -17.14 -8.39 4.95
C GLY A 28 -16.28 -8.78 3.73
N GLY A 29 -14.96 -8.69 3.89
CA GLY A 29 -13.99 -9.02 2.82
C GLY A 29 -13.75 -7.86 1.84
N ASP A 30 -14.22 -6.68 2.16
CA ASP A 30 -14.07 -5.46 1.37
C ASP A 30 -12.59 -5.10 1.10
N ALA A 31 -12.37 -4.13 0.22
CA ALA A 31 -11.06 -3.49 0.08
C ALA A 31 -11.21 -1.98 0.19
N ALA A 32 -10.19 -1.31 0.74
CA ALA A 32 -10.15 0.14 0.80
C ALA A 32 -8.84 0.66 0.21
N TRP A 33 -8.94 1.72 -0.59
CA TRP A 33 -7.84 2.48 -1.17
C TRP A 33 -7.77 3.85 -0.53
N THR A 34 -6.59 4.46 -0.58
CA THR A 34 -6.32 5.81 -0.08
C THR A 34 -5.31 6.48 -0.99
N THR A 35 -5.53 7.75 -1.32
CA THR A 35 -4.67 8.48 -2.25
C THR A 35 -3.49 9.12 -1.53
N GLN A 36 -2.28 8.63 -1.83
CA GLN A 36 -1.00 9.17 -1.36
C GLN A 36 -0.68 10.55 -1.96
N ALA A 37 -1.46 11.01 -2.94
CA ALA A 37 -1.35 12.36 -3.49
C ALA A 37 -2.15 13.39 -2.67
N ALA A 38 -3.27 13.00 -2.04
CA ALA A 38 -3.97 13.85 -1.06
C ALA A 38 -3.44 13.64 0.38
N ALA A 39 -2.83 12.48 0.66
CA ALA A 39 -1.98 12.24 1.83
C ALA A 39 -0.61 12.97 1.73
N TYR A 40 -0.61 14.18 1.18
CA TYR A 40 0.53 15.11 1.20
C TYR A 40 0.36 16.17 2.31
N ASP A 41 -0.88 16.35 2.84
CA ASP A 41 -1.28 17.34 3.84
C ASP A 41 -2.00 16.69 5.08
N ARG A 42 -1.29 16.21 6.14
CA ARG A 42 -1.59 15.06 7.12
C ARG A 42 -0.96 13.50 6.90
N PHE A 43 -0.77 13.32 8.32
CA PHE A 43 0.23 12.64 9.26
C PHE A 43 -0.13 11.39 10.20
N GLY A 44 0.80 10.42 10.54
CA GLY A 44 0.63 9.26 11.53
C GLY A 44 1.62 8.00 11.51
N PHE A 45 1.33 6.78 12.08
CA PHE A 45 2.15 5.51 12.34
C PHE A 45 2.01 4.17 11.44
N PRO A 46 2.87 3.10 11.52
CA PRO A 46 3.12 2.00 10.50
C PRO A 46 2.41 0.59 10.62
N GLN A 47 2.84 -0.43 9.80
CA GLN A 47 2.33 -1.82 9.67
C GLN A 47 3.40 -2.97 9.53
N ALA A 48 4.65 -2.69 9.14
CA ALA A 48 5.58 -3.63 8.46
C ALA A 48 6.15 -4.88 9.19
N GLU A 49 5.49 -5.46 10.21
CA GLU A 49 6.10 -6.52 11.05
C GLU A 49 5.28 -7.82 11.17
N ASN A 50 3.95 -7.72 11.24
CA ASN A 50 3.01 -8.83 11.49
C ASN A 50 3.26 -10.07 10.60
N ALA A 51 3.50 -9.87 9.30
CA ALA A 51 3.49 -10.95 8.29
C ALA A 51 4.57 -12.04 8.47
N ARG A 52 5.54 -11.87 9.38
CA ARG A 52 6.48 -12.93 9.80
C ARG A 52 6.05 -13.63 11.09
N GLU A 53 5.33 -12.94 11.96
CA GLU A 53 4.77 -13.51 13.20
C GLU A 53 3.59 -14.44 12.85
N ASP A 54 2.82 -14.09 11.81
CA ASP A 54 1.69 -14.87 11.26
C ASP A 54 2.10 -16.17 10.52
N GLY A 55 3.40 -16.51 10.46
CA GLY A 55 3.89 -17.80 9.95
C GLY A 55 3.73 -18.05 8.44
N HIS A 56 3.46 -17.02 7.63
CA HIS A 56 3.15 -17.16 6.21
C HIS A 56 4.38 -17.50 5.31
N PHE A 57 4.12 -18.20 4.20
CA PHE A 57 5.15 -18.57 3.22
C PHE A 57 5.73 -17.35 2.47
N VAL A 58 7.02 -17.09 2.69
CA VAL A 58 7.77 -15.99 2.06
C VAL A 58 8.12 -16.34 0.61
N ARG A 59 7.47 -15.66 -0.35
CA ARG A 59 7.60 -15.96 -1.80
C ARG A 59 8.91 -15.48 -2.46
N ARG A 60 9.66 -14.58 -1.83
CA ARG A 60 10.95 -14.02 -2.29
C ARG A 60 11.76 -13.56 -1.09
N ASP A 61 13.09 -13.59 -1.22
CA ASP A 61 13.98 -13.02 -0.21
C ASP A 61 13.74 -11.51 0.01
N PRO A 62 13.97 -10.98 1.22
CA PRO A 62 13.77 -9.57 1.51
C PRO A 62 14.80 -8.69 0.78
N VAL A 63 14.34 -7.85 -0.15
CA VAL A 63 15.14 -6.78 -0.75
C VAL A 63 14.96 -5.47 0.02
N LYS A 64 15.97 -4.60 -0.02
CA LYS A 64 15.94 -3.27 0.61
C LYS A 64 16.50 -2.25 -0.39
N ASN A 65 15.62 -1.41 -0.93
CA ASN A 65 15.96 -0.33 -1.84
C ASN A 65 15.68 1.03 -1.19
N CYS A 66 16.33 2.10 -1.66
CA CYS A 66 16.12 3.46 -1.17
C CYS A 66 15.19 4.22 -2.13
N HIS A 67 14.14 4.84 -1.58
CA HIS A 67 13.11 5.54 -2.37
C HIS A 67 12.95 7.00 -1.90
N PRO A 68 12.63 7.94 -2.81
CA PRO A 68 12.33 9.32 -2.43
C PRO A 68 11.01 9.41 -1.65
N ILE A 69 11.04 10.07 -0.49
CA ILE A 69 9.85 10.30 0.37
C ILE A 69 8.69 10.95 -0.40
N VAL A 70 9.01 11.89 -1.29
CA VAL A 70 8.05 12.54 -2.19
C VAL A 70 8.39 12.21 -3.62
N ARG A 71 7.59 11.33 -4.24
CA ARG A 71 7.65 10.97 -5.67
C ARG A 71 6.94 12.05 -6.50
N VAL A 72 7.43 12.29 -7.71
CA VAL A 72 6.68 13.00 -8.76
C VAL A 72 6.06 11.97 -9.70
N HIS A 73 4.75 12.03 -9.90
CA HIS A 73 4.04 11.14 -10.81
C HIS A 73 4.41 11.46 -12.27
N PRO A 74 4.85 10.48 -13.08
CA PRO A 74 5.56 10.73 -14.35
C PRO A 74 4.70 11.38 -15.44
N VAL A 75 3.38 11.24 -15.39
CA VAL A 75 2.45 11.76 -16.41
C VAL A 75 1.73 13.02 -15.95
N THR A 76 1.27 13.07 -14.69
CA THR A 76 0.47 14.20 -14.17
C THR A 76 1.29 15.26 -13.44
N GLY A 77 2.58 15.00 -13.16
CA GLY A 77 3.44 15.90 -12.38
C GLY A 77 3.06 16.05 -10.90
N GLN A 78 2.04 15.33 -10.42
CA GLN A 78 1.58 15.39 -9.03
C GLN A 78 2.66 14.91 -8.06
N LYS A 79 2.77 15.58 -6.92
CA LYS A 79 3.60 15.13 -5.79
C LYS A 79 2.82 14.09 -4.99
N VAL A 80 3.52 13.07 -4.51
CA VAL A 80 2.93 11.91 -3.83
C VAL A 80 3.81 11.54 -2.65
N LEU A 81 3.22 11.33 -1.47
CA LEU A 81 3.92 10.79 -0.30
C LEU A 81 4.19 9.30 -0.52
N PHE A 82 5.33 8.98 -1.14
CA PHE A 82 5.72 7.63 -1.54
C PHE A 82 6.39 6.87 -0.39
N MET A 83 5.71 6.86 0.76
CA MET A 83 6.07 6.10 1.95
C MET A 83 4.86 5.38 2.51
N ILE A 84 5.07 4.17 3.04
CA ILE A 84 3.99 3.21 3.25
C ILE A 84 4.16 2.44 4.56
N PRO A 85 3.11 2.35 5.40
CA PRO A 85 3.10 1.60 6.66
C PRO A 85 3.77 0.23 6.60
N GLY A 86 3.49 -0.54 5.53
CA GLY A 86 3.92 -1.94 5.38
C GLY A 86 5.35 -2.16 4.89
N PHE A 87 6.06 -1.13 4.40
CA PHE A 87 7.35 -1.32 3.73
C PHE A 87 8.44 -0.29 4.07
N THR A 88 8.09 0.96 4.41
CA THR A 88 9.09 1.98 4.75
C THR A 88 9.59 1.76 6.18
N LYS A 89 10.89 1.49 6.36
CA LYS A 89 11.49 1.14 7.67
C LYS A 89 12.28 2.26 8.35
N SER A 90 12.95 3.14 7.62
CA SER A 90 13.66 4.30 8.20
C SER A 90 13.89 5.41 7.16
N ILE A 91 14.20 6.62 7.65
CA ILE A 91 14.61 7.76 6.81
C ILE A 91 16.14 7.83 6.73
N VAL A 92 16.68 7.90 5.51
CA VAL A 92 18.13 8.02 5.28
C VAL A 92 18.64 9.36 5.77
N GLY A 93 19.70 9.36 6.59
CA GLY A 93 20.38 10.56 7.09
C GLY A 93 19.87 11.09 8.44
N LEU A 94 18.87 10.45 9.06
CA LEU A 94 18.39 10.77 10.40
C LEU A 94 18.77 9.67 11.41
N LYS A 95 18.75 10.00 12.71
CA LYS A 95 18.82 8.97 13.77
C LYS A 95 17.53 8.14 13.81
N THR A 96 17.57 6.98 14.47
CA THR A 96 16.41 6.10 14.64
C THR A 96 15.24 6.84 15.29
N GLU A 97 15.47 7.59 16.36
CA GLU A 97 14.41 8.29 17.11
C GLU A 97 13.76 9.42 16.29
N GLU A 98 14.58 10.11 15.48
CA GLU A 98 14.16 11.20 14.58
C GLU A 98 13.38 10.64 13.39
N SER A 99 13.91 9.58 12.78
CA SER A 99 13.27 8.78 11.73
C SER A 99 11.92 8.26 12.20
N ASP A 100 11.88 7.56 13.33
CA ASP A 100 10.68 6.90 13.83
C ASP A 100 9.63 7.91 14.28
N ALA A 101 10.01 9.07 14.83
CA ALA A 101 9.06 10.15 15.12
C ALA A 101 8.43 10.72 13.84
N ILE A 102 9.21 10.94 12.77
CA ILE A 102 8.72 11.48 11.49
C ILE A 102 7.94 10.42 10.71
N LEU A 103 8.35 9.14 10.77
CA LEU A 103 7.60 8.02 10.22
C LEU A 103 6.30 7.77 11.00
N LYS A 104 6.29 7.97 12.34
CA LYS A 104 5.08 8.12 13.18
C LYS A 104 4.28 9.41 12.90
N LEU A 105 4.75 10.26 11.99
CA LEU A 105 4.06 11.45 11.52
C LEU A 105 3.74 11.38 10.02
N LEU A 106 3.86 10.23 9.32
CA LEU A 106 3.62 10.14 7.87
C LEU A 106 2.82 8.90 7.38
N PHE A 107 2.56 7.89 8.22
CA PHE A 107 1.91 6.62 7.87
C PHE A 107 0.42 6.47 8.26
N THR A 108 0.03 6.46 9.55
CA THR A 108 -1.39 6.45 10.02
C THR A 108 -2.17 7.65 9.48
N HIS A 109 -1.44 8.66 9.04
CA HIS A 109 -1.83 9.65 8.05
C HIS A 109 -2.77 9.16 6.94
N ILE A 110 -2.28 8.13 6.24
CA ILE A 110 -2.85 7.43 5.10
C ILE A 110 -3.96 6.49 5.59
N LEU A 111 -3.92 6.07 6.87
CA LEU A 111 -4.87 5.19 7.55
C LEU A 111 -6.10 5.90 8.18
N GLN A 112 -5.97 7.15 8.67
CA GLN A 112 -7.02 7.88 9.42
C GLN A 112 -7.77 8.91 8.56
N GLY A 113 -7.20 9.36 7.44
CA GLY A 113 -7.91 10.23 6.50
C GLY A 113 -9.02 9.48 5.76
N GLN A 114 -10.22 9.39 6.34
CA GLN A 114 -11.36 8.76 5.68
C GLN A 114 -11.91 9.61 4.53
N ASP A 115 -11.63 10.92 4.52
CA ASP A 115 -11.90 11.86 3.43
C ASP A 115 -11.08 11.58 2.15
N ILE A 116 -9.94 10.90 2.29
CA ILE A 116 -9.06 10.51 1.18
C ILE A 116 -9.14 9.00 0.87
N GLN A 117 -10.11 8.29 1.47
CA GLN A 117 -10.30 6.85 1.33
C GLN A 117 -11.53 6.50 0.47
N ALA A 118 -11.42 5.39 -0.26
CA ALA A 118 -12.52 4.76 -1.00
C ALA A 118 -12.60 3.28 -0.59
N ARG A 119 -13.68 2.89 0.10
CA ARG A 119 -14.00 1.48 0.42
C ARG A 119 -14.92 0.92 -0.66
N VAL A 120 -14.55 -0.20 -1.25
CA VAL A 120 -15.35 -0.94 -2.24
C VAL A 120 -15.84 -2.22 -1.58
N LYS A 121 -17.16 -2.40 -1.52
CA LYS A 121 -17.78 -3.72 -1.33
C LYS A 121 -17.71 -4.48 -2.66
N TRP A 122 -17.30 -5.74 -2.59
CA TRP A 122 -17.22 -6.61 -3.76
C TRP A 122 -18.58 -7.27 -4.06
N ASP A 123 -18.84 -7.48 -5.35
CA ASP A 123 -19.99 -8.17 -5.92
C ASP A 123 -19.54 -8.94 -7.19
N ASP A 124 -20.38 -9.79 -7.78
CA ASP A 124 -20.04 -10.55 -9.00
C ASP A 124 -19.51 -9.62 -10.11
N ARG A 125 -18.44 -10.05 -10.80
CA ARG A 125 -17.71 -9.29 -11.84
C ARG A 125 -17.14 -7.93 -11.40
N THR A 126 -17.08 -7.62 -10.10
CA THR A 126 -16.43 -6.38 -9.63
C THR A 126 -14.92 -6.43 -9.89
N VAL A 127 -14.44 -5.55 -10.78
CA VAL A 127 -13.02 -5.36 -11.06
C VAL A 127 -12.57 -4.00 -10.52
N ALA A 128 -11.68 -4.00 -9.55
CA ALA A 128 -11.01 -2.79 -9.07
C ALA A 128 -9.73 -2.56 -9.87
N LEU A 129 -9.50 -1.33 -10.32
CA LEU A 129 -8.30 -0.91 -11.05
C LEU A 129 -7.73 0.33 -10.35
N TRP A 130 -6.45 0.29 -9.95
CA TRP A 130 -5.78 1.41 -9.29
C TRP A 130 -4.37 1.64 -9.80
N ASP A 131 -3.87 2.84 -9.55
CA ASP A 131 -2.50 3.25 -9.85
C ASP A 131 -1.66 3.25 -8.57
N SER A 132 -0.87 2.18 -8.39
CA SER A 132 0.04 1.97 -7.27
C SER A 132 1.11 3.06 -7.11
N LYS A 133 1.33 3.90 -8.12
CA LYS A 133 2.23 5.06 -8.02
C LYS A 133 1.63 6.20 -7.19
N VAL A 134 0.31 6.19 -6.94
CA VAL A 134 -0.42 7.23 -6.19
C VAL A 134 -1.38 6.70 -5.12
N THR A 135 -1.63 5.39 -5.04
CA THR A 135 -2.54 4.80 -4.04
C THR A 135 -1.87 3.75 -3.17
N ALA A 136 -2.20 3.74 -1.88
CA ALA A 136 -2.08 2.57 -1.04
C ALA A 136 -3.46 1.91 -0.84
N HIS A 137 -3.50 0.63 -0.48
CA HIS A 137 -4.72 -0.16 -0.28
C HIS A 137 -4.57 -1.17 0.86
N THR A 138 -5.69 -1.56 1.46
CA THR A 138 -5.79 -2.67 2.42
C THR A 138 -6.91 -3.61 1.97
N ALA A 139 -6.70 -4.92 2.11
CA ALA A 139 -7.80 -5.86 2.22
C ALA A 139 -8.39 -5.73 3.64
N ILE A 140 -9.72 -5.76 3.76
CA ILE A 140 -10.40 -5.71 5.04
C ILE A 140 -10.73 -7.16 5.45
N SER A 141 -10.35 -7.53 6.67
CA SER A 141 -10.51 -8.87 7.23
C SER A 141 -11.61 -8.86 8.29
N ASP A 142 -12.80 -8.41 7.89
CA ASP A 142 -14.00 -8.24 8.70
C ASP A 142 -15.05 -9.35 8.44
N TYR A 143 -14.56 -10.58 8.22
CA TYR A 143 -15.34 -11.79 7.93
C TYR A 143 -14.70 -13.01 8.61
N ASN A 144 -15.46 -14.06 8.92
CA ASN A 144 -14.94 -15.22 9.65
C ASN A 144 -14.09 -16.14 8.76
N THR A 145 -12.77 -16.05 8.87
CA THR A 145 -11.82 -16.93 8.16
C THR A 145 -11.70 -18.33 8.75
N SER A 146 -12.50 -18.68 9.78
CA SER A 146 -12.49 -19.99 10.46
C SER A 146 -13.77 -20.80 10.25
N ASP A 147 -14.70 -20.29 9.43
CA ASP A 147 -15.91 -21.00 9.02
C ASP A 147 -15.90 -21.13 7.48
N ASP A 148 -15.83 -22.38 7.00
CA ASP A 148 -15.82 -22.70 5.57
C ASP A 148 -17.09 -22.22 4.83
N GLY A 149 -18.18 -21.92 5.57
CA GLY A 149 -19.43 -21.40 5.05
C GLY A 149 -19.50 -19.86 4.93
N GLU A 150 -18.82 -19.09 5.78
CA GLU A 150 -18.94 -17.61 5.76
C GLU A 150 -18.18 -16.96 4.60
N GLY A 151 -17.14 -17.63 4.08
CA GLY A 151 -16.78 -17.51 2.67
C GLY A 151 -15.28 -17.48 2.33
N LEU A 152 -14.95 -18.21 1.28
CA LEU A 152 -13.65 -18.13 0.62
C LEU A 152 -13.48 -16.78 -0.10
N ARG A 153 -12.44 -16.02 0.25
CA ARG A 153 -12.09 -14.76 -0.42
C ARG A 153 -11.01 -14.99 -1.48
N GLN A 154 -11.39 -15.50 -2.65
CA GLN A 154 -10.46 -15.84 -3.73
C GLN A 154 -10.58 -14.88 -4.92
N GLY A 155 -9.46 -14.61 -5.59
CA GLY A 155 -9.40 -13.68 -6.72
C GLY A 155 -8.06 -13.67 -7.44
N PHE A 156 -8.04 -13.06 -8.62
CA PHE A 156 -6.85 -12.94 -9.46
C PHE A 156 -6.45 -11.48 -9.63
N ARG A 157 -5.15 -11.25 -9.53
CA ARG A 157 -4.53 -9.94 -9.58
C ARG A 157 -3.40 -9.94 -10.60
N ILE A 158 -3.45 -8.99 -11.54
CA ILE A 158 -2.39 -8.78 -12.53
C ILE A 158 -1.79 -7.41 -12.22
N THR A 159 -0.46 -7.33 -12.22
CA THR A 159 0.25 -6.11 -11.80
C THR A 159 1.25 -5.72 -12.89
N THR A 160 1.10 -4.52 -13.45
CA THR A 160 2.04 -3.98 -14.43
C THR A 160 3.27 -3.36 -13.75
N LEU A 161 4.39 -3.28 -14.47
CA LEU A 161 5.63 -2.67 -14.00
C LEU A 161 5.61 -1.15 -14.21
N ALA A 162 5.98 -0.36 -13.20
CA ALA A 162 6.13 1.09 -13.32
C ALA A 162 7.51 1.50 -13.87
N GLU A 163 7.73 2.80 -13.96
CA GLU A 163 9.06 3.41 -13.97
C GLU A 163 9.69 3.45 -12.57
N ILE A 164 11.02 3.62 -12.52
CA ILE A 164 11.77 3.83 -11.28
C ILE A 164 11.32 5.16 -10.63
N PRO A 165 10.89 5.18 -9.35
CA PRO A 165 10.39 6.39 -8.71
C PRO A 165 11.44 7.52 -8.70
N VAL A 166 11.02 8.72 -9.10
CA VAL A 166 11.84 9.94 -9.13
C VAL A 166 11.28 10.96 -8.14
N GLY A 167 12.16 11.55 -7.33
CA GLY A 167 11.83 12.57 -6.33
C GLY A 167 11.78 13.99 -6.90
N VAL A 168 11.24 14.92 -6.11
CA VAL A 168 11.13 16.35 -6.47
C VAL A 168 12.46 17.06 -6.77
N ASN A 169 13.59 16.47 -6.36
CA ASN A 169 14.96 16.92 -6.60
C ASN A 169 15.68 16.12 -7.71
N GLY A 170 14.97 15.26 -8.44
CA GLY A 170 15.55 14.38 -9.46
C GLY A 170 16.22 13.11 -8.92
N LEU A 171 16.26 12.91 -7.58
CA LEU A 171 16.77 11.68 -6.97
C LEU A 171 15.95 10.48 -7.46
N LYS A 172 16.62 9.46 -7.99
CA LYS A 172 15.97 8.20 -8.39
C LYS A 172 16.03 7.20 -7.25
N SER A 173 15.22 6.15 -7.33
CA SER A 173 15.36 5.02 -6.42
C SER A 173 16.60 4.19 -6.78
N ASP A 174 17.33 3.79 -5.75
CA ASP A 174 18.56 3.00 -5.85
C ASP A 174 18.27 1.52 -6.08
#